data_AF-A0A7S1PMB3-F1
#
_entry.id   AF-A0A7S1PMB3-F1
#
_cell.length_a   1.000
_cell.length_b   1.000
_cell.length_c   1.000
_cell.angle_alpha   90.00
_cell.angle_beta   90.00
_cell.angle_gamma   90.00
#
_symmetry.space_group_name_H-M   'P 1'
#
loop_
_entity.id
_entity.type
_entity.pdbx_description
1 polymer ?
#
loop_
_entity_poly.entity_id
_entity_poly.type
_entity_poly.pdbx_seq_one_letter_code
_entity_poly.pdbx_strand_id
1 'polypeptide(L)'
;LALAAAAVVLAAVYFGSVQHHLSVERRTVEVDAGVKPGGLLVAHLSDFHYDTGLEARLDPLLDEILCQLKAARPDIILLTGDYVNRDPRPAEAFCRRFVRLLPE
;
A
#
# COMPACT_ATOMS: atom_id res chain seq x y z
N LEU A 1 12.43 35.80 -15.54
CA LEU A 1 13.21 34.62 -16.01
C LEU A 1 13.83 33.84 -14.84
N ALA A 2 14.68 34.45 -14.00
CA ALA A 2 15.32 33.75 -12.88
C ALA A 2 14.34 33.17 -11.82
N LEU A 3 13.31 33.92 -11.43
CA LEU A 3 12.28 33.46 -10.49
C LEU A 3 11.47 32.26 -11.01
N ALA A 4 11.16 32.23 -12.31
CA ALA A 4 10.46 31.11 -12.93
C ALA A 4 11.34 29.86 -13.00
N ALA A 5 12.62 30.02 -13.32
CA ALA A 5 13.59 28.91 -13.32
C ALA A 5 13.77 28.34 -11.90
N ALA A 6 13.85 29.18 -10.87
CA ALA A 6 13.94 28.74 -9.48
C ALA A 6 12.69 27.96 -9.04
N ALA A 7 11.48 28.42 -9.41
CA ALA A 7 10.25 27.72 -9.10
C ALA A 7 10.16 26.34 -9.78
N VAL A 8 10.60 26.23 -11.03
CA VAL A 8 10.65 24.95 -11.77
C VAL A 8 11.65 23.99 -11.13
N VAL A 9 12.83 24.47 -10.72
CA VAL A 9 13.81 23.64 -10.02
C VAL A 9 13.28 23.18 -8.67
N LEU A 10 12.65 24.06 -7.89
CA LEU A 10 12.07 23.70 -6.60
C LEU A 10 10.96 22.66 -6.76
N ALA A 11 10.09 22.84 -7.75
CA ALA A 11 9.04 21.86 -8.07
C ALA A 11 9.67 20.54 -8.53
N ALA A 12 10.66 20.55 -9.41
CA ALA A 12 11.33 19.34 -9.88
C ALA A 12 12.06 18.59 -8.75
N VAL A 13 12.69 19.31 -7.81
CA VAL A 13 13.27 18.72 -6.61
C VAL A 13 12.18 18.12 -5.75
N TYR A 14 11.14 18.89 -5.40
CA TYR A 14 10.02 18.45 -4.56
C TYR A 14 9.31 17.21 -5.15
N PHE A 15 8.97 17.25 -6.44
CA PHE A 15 8.35 16.12 -7.13
C PHE A 15 9.35 14.99 -7.41
N GLY A 16 10.65 15.25 -7.51
CA GLY A 16 11.69 14.24 -7.74
C GLY A 16 12.15 13.52 -6.48
N SER A 17 11.94 14.09 -5.29
CA SER A 17 12.45 13.57 -4.02
C SER A 17 11.47 12.69 -3.23
N VAL A 18 10.19 12.61 -3.63
CA VAL A 18 9.24 11.70 -2.99
C VAL A 18 9.48 10.29 -3.55
N GLN A 19 10.24 9.49 -2.82
CA GLN A 19 10.39 8.05 -3.07
C GLN A 19 9.44 7.28 -2.17
N HIS A 20 8.60 6.44 -2.76
CA HIS A 20 7.83 5.47 -2.01
C HIS A 20 8.73 4.26 -1.70
N HIS A 21 8.76 3.82 -0.44
CA HIS A 21 9.54 2.67 0.00
C HIS A 21 8.64 1.68 0.74
N LEU A 22 8.80 0.39 0.46
CA LEU A 22 8.11 -0.67 1.18
C LEU A 22 8.92 -1.08 2.41
N SER A 23 8.33 -0.88 3.59
CA SER A 23 8.80 -1.49 4.84
C SER A 23 7.90 -2.66 5.19
N VAL A 24 8.48 -3.83 5.47
CA VAL A 24 7.74 -5.03 5.90
C VAL A 24 8.12 -5.35 7.33
N GLU A 25 7.16 -5.22 8.24
CA GLU A 25 7.31 -5.64 9.64
C GLU A 25 6.58 -6.96 9.88
N ARG A 26 7.22 -7.86 10.64
CA ARG A 26 6.60 -9.11 11.09
C ARG A 26 6.50 -9.10 12.60
N ARG A 27 5.28 -9.20 13.10
CA ARG A 27 4.97 -9.26 14.54
C ARG A 27 4.19 -10.53 14.82
N THR A 28 4.58 -11.26 15.85
CA THR A 28 3.80 -12.36 16.41
C THR A 28 3.06 -11.82 17.61
N VAL A 29 1.74 -11.95 17.60
CA VAL A 29 0.87 -11.53 18.70
C VAL A 29 0.23 -12.78 19.27
N GLU A 30 0.42 -13.01 20.57
CA GLU A 30 -0.29 -14.05 21.29
C GLU A 30 -1.71 -13.57 21.60
N VAL A 31 -2.69 -14.43 21.36
CA VAL A 31 -4.10 -14.14 21.61
C VAL A 31 -4.69 -15.23 22.50
N ASP A 32 -5.50 -14.83 23.47
CA ASP A 32 -6.20 -15.76 24.36
C ASP A 32 -7.39 -16.45 23.66
N ALA A 33 -7.73 -16.00 22.45
CA ALA A 33 -8.79 -16.56 21.64
C ALA A 33 -8.30 -17.79 20.85
N GLY A 34 -9.18 -18.77 20.64
CA GLY A 34 -8.90 -19.96 19.86
C GLY A 34 -8.66 -19.64 18.38
N VAL A 35 -7.41 -19.36 18.01
CA VAL A 35 -6.95 -19.36 16.62
C VAL A 35 -6.65 -20.79 16.17
N LYS A 36 -6.68 -21.01 14.85
CA LYS A 36 -6.42 -22.33 14.25
C LYS A 36 -5.05 -22.88 14.69
N PRO A 37 -4.89 -24.21 14.73
CA PRO A 37 -3.58 -24.84 14.90
C PRO A 37 -2.60 -24.31 13.84
N GLY A 38 -1.44 -23.80 14.27
CA GLY A 38 -0.47 -23.13 13.39
C GLY A 38 -0.56 -21.61 13.34
N GLY A 39 -1.50 -21.00 14.09
CA GLY A 39 -1.69 -19.55 14.14
C GLY A 39 -2.38 -19.00 12.89
N LEU A 40 -2.65 -17.70 12.87
CA LEU A 40 -3.28 -17.01 11.75
C LEU A 40 -2.30 -15.96 11.22
N LEU A 41 -1.93 -16.04 9.94
CA LEU A 41 -1.08 -15.02 9.32
C LEU A 41 -1.96 -13.93 8.72
N VAL A 42 -1.91 -12.74 9.31
CA VAL A 42 -2.61 -11.56 8.82
C VAL A 42 -1.61 -10.60 8.18
N ALA A 43 -1.81 -10.30 6.89
CA ALA A 43 -1.12 -9.19 6.24
C ALA A 43 -1.94 -7.92 6.43
N HIS A 44 -1.42 -6.98 7.20
CA HIS A 44 -2.07 -5.71 7.49
C HIS A 44 -1.43 -4.59 6.66
N LEU A 45 -2.23 -3.90 5.86
CA LEU A 45 -1.81 -2.81 4.99
C LEU A 45 -2.68 -1.58 5.29
N SER A 46 -2.08 -0.40 5.44
CA SER A 46 -2.80 0.82 5.84
C SER A 46 -2.40 2.06 5.04
N ASP A 47 -3.30 3.03 4.96
CA ASP A 47 -3.07 4.43 4.54
C ASP A 47 -2.39 4.58 3.17
N PHE A 48 -2.98 3.95 2.16
CA PHE A 48 -2.46 3.99 0.79
C PHE A 48 -2.66 5.32 0.07
N HIS A 49 -3.73 6.06 0.40
CA HIS A 49 -4.00 7.36 -0.22
C HIS A 49 -4.01 7.29 -1.78
N TYR A 50 -4.64 6.24 -2.32
CA TYR A 50 -4.70 5.86 -3.73
C TYR A 50 -5.76 6.64 -4.53
N ASP A 51 -5.60 7.96 -4.67
CA ASP A 51 -6.41 8.83 -5.54
C ASP A 51 -5.82 10.25 -5.66
N THR A 52 -4.50 10.38 -5.49
CA THR A 52 -3.82 11.68 -5.45
C THR A 52 -3.44 12.22 -6.84
N GLY A 53 -3.72 11.49 -7.92
CA GLY A 53 -3.18 11.78 -9.26
C GLY A 53 -1.73 11.35 -9.43
N LEU A 54 -1.18 10.58 -8.47
CA LEU A 54 0.17 10.03 -8.47
C LEU A 54 0.15 8.49 -8.59
N GLU A 55 -0.93 7.91 -9.09
CA GLU A 55 -1.15 6.45 -9.13
C GLU A 55 -0.01 5.75 -9.89
N ALA A 56 0.46 6.34 -11.00
CA ALA A 56 1.59 5.84 -11.78
C ALA A 56 2.90 5.72 -10.98
N ARG A 57 3.02 6.43 -9.85
CA ARG A 57 4.17 6.35 -8.94
C ARG A 57 3.96 5.36 -7.80
N LEU A 58 2.70 5.09 -7.44
CA LEU A 58 2.35 4.05 -6.47
C LEU A 58 2.34 2.66 -7.10
N ASP A 59 2.05 2.53 -8.40
CA ASP A 59 1.93 1.23 -9.07
C ASP A 59 3.17 0.33 -8.88
N PRO A 60 4.44 0.81 -8.99
CA PRO A 60 5.61 -0.02 -8.70
C PRO A 60 5.69 -0.49 -7.24
N LEU A 61 5.31 0.36 -6.28
CA LEU A 61 5.22 -0.02 -4.86
C LEU A 61 4.14 -1.08 -4.65
N LEU A 62 2.99 -0.91 -5.33
CA LEU A 62 1.90 -1.88 -5.27
C LEU A 62 2.34 -3.23 -5.83
N ASP A 63 3.10 -3.28 -6.93
CA ASP A 63 3.66 -4.53 -7.45
C ASP A 63 4.60 -5.20 -6.45
N GLU A 64 5.43 -4.43 -5.75
CA GLU A 64 6.31 -4.94 -4.69
C GLU A 64 5.50 -5.52 -3.51
N ILE A 65 4.46 -4.81 -3.08
CA ILE A 65 3.53 -5.27 -2.03
C ILE A 65 2.85 -6.57 -2.46
N LEU A 66 2.31 -6.63 -3.69
CA LEU A 66 1.67 -7.84 -4.22
C LEU A 66 2.66 -9.01 -4.28
N CYS A 67 3.94 -8.76 -4.61
CA CYS A 67 4.98 -9.77 -4.59
C CYS A 67 5.23 -10.31 -3.16
N GLN A 68 5.36 -9.43 -2.17
CA GLN A 68 5.54 -9.81 -0.77
C GLN A 68 4.34 -10.60 -0.24
N LEU A 69 3.11 -10.19 -0.57
CA LEU A 69 1.89 -10.90 -0.16
C LEU A 69 1.82 -12.30 -0.78
N LYS A 70 2.14 -12.45 -2.07
CA LYS A 70 2.20 -13.76 -2.74
C LYS A 70 3.22 -14.68 -2.09
N ALA A 71 4.39 -14.15 -1.72
CA ALA A 71 5.44 -14.92 -1.07
C ALA A 71 5.05 -15.32 0.37
N ALA A 72 4.40 -14.42 1.11
CA ALA A 72 3.98 -14.64 2.49
C ALA A 72 2.78 -15.59 2.63
N ARG A 73 1.91 -15.65 1.61
CA ARG A 73 0.66 -16.44 1.63
C ARG A 73 -0.17 -16.23 2.90
N PRO A 74 -0.58 -14.97 3.20
CA PRO A 74 -1.39 -14.70 4.37
C PRO A 74 -2.75 -15.38 4.27
N ASP A 75 -3.32 -15.73 5.42
CA ASP A 75 -4.68 -16.23 5.53
C ASP A 75 -5.71 -15.12 5.35
N ILE A 76 -5.34 -13.91 5.78
CA ILE A 76 -6.18 -12.71 5.72
C ILE A 76 -5.33 -11.56 5.25
N ILE A 77 -5.82 -10.82 4.25
CA ILE A 77 -5.32 -9.48 3.92
C ILE A 77 -6.29 -8.49 4.55
N LEU A 78 -5.82 -7.75 5.54
CA LEU A 78 -6.54 -6.68 6.19
C LEU A 78 -6.06 -5.35 5.61
N LEU A 79 -6.96 -4.68 4.89
CA LEU A 79 -6.79 -3.29 4.53
C LEU A 79 -7.40 -2.45 5.67
N THR A 80 -6.71 -1.42 6.15
CA THR A 80 -7.27 -0.39 7.07
C THR A 80 -6.87 1.04 6.68
N GLY A 81 -7.41 2.02 7.39
CA GLY A 81 -7.05 3.44 7.19
C GLY A 81 -7.57 3.99 5.87
N ASP A 82 -6.90 5.01 5.36
CA ASP A 82 -7.36 5.75 4.19
C ASP A 82 -6.82 5.14 2.89
N TYR A 83 -7.59 4.25 2.26
CA TYR A 83 -7.23 3.71 0.95
C TYR A 83 -7.30 4.78 -0.15
N VAL A 84 -8.21 5.73 -0.01
CA VAL A 84 -8.47 6.85 -0.94
C VAL A 84 -8.69 8.10 -0.08
N ASN A 85 -8.25 9.26 -0.55
CA ASN A 85 -8.32 10.52 0.21
C ASN A 85 -9.65 11.27 0.05
N ARG A 86 -10.16 11.33 -1.19
CA ARG A 86 -11.19 12.30 -1.59
C ARG A 86 -12.25 11.67 -2.46
N ASP A 87 -11.84 10.87 -3.43
CA ASP A 87 -12.73 10.20 -4.36
C ASP A 87 -12.94 8.75 -3.93
N PRO A 88 -14.17 8.34 -3.55
CA PRO A 88 -14.43 6.97 -3.17
C PRO A 88 -14.45 6.00 -4.37
N ARG A 89 -14.61 6.50 -5.60
CA ARG A 89 -14.80 5.66 -6.80
C ARG A 89 -13.67 4.64 -7.05
N PRO A 90 -12.37 4.97 -6.83
CA PRO A 90 -11.29 4.01 -7.06
C PRO A 90 -11.18 2.90 -6.01
N ALA A 91 -11.86 3.03 -4.86
CA ALA A 91 -11.66 2.12 -3.71
C ALA A 91 -11.97 0.66 -4.06
N GLU A 92 -13.05 0.39 -4.80
CA GLU A 92 -13.39 -0.98 -5.20
C GLU A 92 -12.30 -1.59 -6.11
N ALA A 93 -11.89 -0.83 -7.13
CA ALA A 93 -10.85 -1.25 -8.07
C ALA A 93 -9.50 -1.47 -7.36
N PHE A 94 -9.18 -0.63 -6.37
CA PHE A 94 -8.04 -0.79 -5.50
C PHE A 94 -8.10 -2.12 -4.72
N CYS A 95 -9.17 -2.36 -3.97
CA CYS A 95 -9.34 -3.58 -3.17
C CYS A 95 -9.29 -4.86 -4.03
N ARG A 96 -9.86 -4.84 -5.25
CA ARG A 96 -9.86 -5.98 -6.19
C ARG A 96 -8.46 -6.43 -6.64
N ARG A 97 -7.41 -5.62 -6.45
CA ARG A 97 -6.02 -6.02 -6.71
C ARG A 97 -5.53 -7.08 -5.72
N PHE A 98 -6.02 -7.06 -4.49
CA PHE A 98 -5.59 -7.94 -3.40
C PHE A 98 -6.42 -9.21 -3.29
N VAL A 99 -7.72 -9.15 -3.60
CA VAL A 99 -8.65 -10.29 -3.49
C VAL A 99 -8.16 -11.52 -4.25
N ARG A 100 -7.51 -11.33 -5.41
CA ARG A 100 -6.98 -12.42 -6.25
C ARG A 100 -5.78 -13.17 -5.65
N LEU A 101 -5.27 -12.72 -4.50
CA LEU A 101 -4.10 -13.31 -3.84
C LEU A 101 -4.48 -14.30 -2.74
N LEU A 102 -5.73 -14.29 -2.28
CA LEU A 102 -6.18 -15.21 -1.24
C LEU A 102 -6.54 -16.56 -1.87
N PRO A 103 -6.24 -17.68 -1.19
CA PRO A 103 -6.75 -18.99 -1.60
C PRO A 103 -8.28 -19.00 -1.58
N GLU A 104 -8.89 -19.73 -2.51
CA GLU A 104 -10.35 -19.97 -2.53
C GLU A 104 -10.82 -20.81 -1.33
#